data_AF-A0A7X3U041-F1
#
_entry.id   AF-A0A7X3U041-F1
#
_cell.length_a   1.000
_cell.length_b   1.000
_cell.length_c   1.000
_cell.angle_alpha   90.00
_cell.angle_beta   90.00
_cell.angle_gamma   90.00
#
_symmetry.space_group_name_H-M   'P 1'
#
loop_
_entity.id
_entity.type
_entity.pdbx_description
1 polymer ?
#
loop_
_entity_poly.entity_id
_entity_poly.type
_entity_poly.pdbx_seq_one_letter_code
_entity_poly.pdbx_strand_id
1 'polypeptide(L)'
;MNRIYVIHENDAWVVPLRAAFDELGLPFAEWFLGAGRLDLTQPPPRGVFYNRMSASSHTRGHRYAPEHTAAVVAWLEGHGRRVVNSSRALQLEVSKVAQYAALEA
;
A
#
# COMPACT_ATOMS: atom_id res chain seq x y z
N MET A 1 -8.02 3.80 -19.57
CA MET A 1 -8.03 2.63 -18.65
C MET A 1 -7.40 3.06 -17.33
N ASN A 2 -8.01 2.75 -16.19
CA ASN A 2 -7.39 3.01 -14.90
C ASN A 2 -6.36 1.92 -14.61
N ARG A 3 -5.11 2.33 -14.33
CA ARG A 3 -4.02 1.43 -13.95
C ARG A 3 -4.15 1.01 -12.48
N ILE A 4 -3.76 -0.22 -12.17
CA ILE A 4 -3.63 -0.72 -10.80
C ILE A 4 -2.22 -0.43 -10.29
N TYR A 5 -2.09 0.12 -9.10
CA TYR A 5 -0.80 0.37 -8.45
C TYR A 5 -0.72 -0.49 -7.18
N VAL A 6 0.07 -1.56 -7.21
CA VAL A 6 0.25 -2.45 -6.06
C VAL A 6 1.33 -1.86 -5.17
N ILE A 7 0.94 -1.35 -4.00
CA ILE A 7 1.85 -0.88 -2.97
C ILE A 7 2.26 -2.06 -2.11
N HIS A 8 3.56 -2.34 -2.02
CA HIS A 8 4.09 -3.49 -1.28
C HIS A 8 5.48 -3.20 -0.75
N GLU A 9 5.94 -4.06 0.15
CA GLU A 9 7.35 -4.13 0.57
C GLU A 9 7.85 -5.59 0.58
N ASN A 10 6.95 -6.57 0.45
CA ASN A 10 7.30 -7.97 0.32
C ASN A 10 7.06 -8.41 -1.13
N ASP A 11 8.13 -8.67 -1.89
CA ASP A 11 8.04 -9.04 -3.31
C ASP A 11 7.31 -10.38 -3.52
N ALA A 12 7.56 -11.35 -2.63
CA ALA A 12 6.97 -12.68 -2.74
C ALA A 12 5.42 -12.65 -2.67
N TRP A 13 4.85 -11.62 -2.06
CA TRP A 13 3.38 -11.46 -1.96
C TRP A 13 2.75 -10.97 -3.25
N VAL A 14 3.53 -10.39 -4.17
CA VAL A 14 3.00 -9.84 -5.43
C VAL A 14 3.03 -10.87 -6.55
N VAL A 15 3.83 -11.94 -6.43
CA VAL A 15 3.89 -13.06 -7.39
C VAL A 15 2.51 -13.57 -7.84
N PRO A 16 1.58 -13.95 -6.93
CA PRO A 16 0.24 -14.39 -7.36
C PRO A 16 -0.60 -13.27 -7.99
N LEU A 17 -0.35 -12.00 -7.62
CA LEU A 17 -1.06 -10.86 -8.22
C LEU A 17 -0.59 -10.59 -9.65
N ARG A 18 0.71 -10.70 -9.93
CA ARG A 18 1.27 -10.59 -11.30
C ARG A 18 0.56 -11.57 -12.22
N ALA A 19 0.54 -12.85 -11.84
CA ALA A 19 -0.10 -13.91 -12.62
C ALA A 19 -1.60 -13.62 -12.86
N ALA A 20 -2.34 -13.21 -11.81
CA ALA A 20 -3.77 -12.91 -11.94
C ALA A 20 -4.04 -11.68 -12.82
N PHE A 21 -3.22 -10.63 -12.72
CA PHE A 21 -3.37 -9.45 -13.58
C PHE A 21 -3.04 -9.76 -15.04
N ASP A 22 -2.01 -10.58 -15.27
CA ASP A 22 -1.63 -11.03 -16.61
C ASP A 22 -2.76 -11.87 -17.25
N GLU A 23 -3.34 -12.82 -16.50
CA GLU A 23 -4.48 -13.63 -16.94
C GLU A 23 -5.70 -12.77 -17.30
N LEU A 24 -5.98 -11.74 -16.52
CA LEU A 24 -7.11 -10.83 -16.73
C LEU A 24 -6.82 -9.69 -17.72
N GLY A 25 -5.59 -9.58 -18.23
CA GLY A 25 -5.15 -8.47 -19.09
C GLY A 25 -5.26 -7.09 -18.43
N LEU A 26 -5.10 -7.02 -17.10
CA LEU A 26 -5.25 -5.77 -16.33
C LEU A 26 -3.92 -5.04 -16.21
N PRO A 27 -3.82 -3.76 -16.65
CA PRO A 27 -2.58 -3.01 -16.55
C PRO A 27 -2.27 -2.66 -15.09
N PHE A 28 -1.09 -3.08 -14.61
CA PHE A 28 -0.62 -2.77 -13.26
C PHE A 28 0.79 -2.18 -13.21
N ALA A 29 1.16 -1.63 -12.06
CA ALA A 29 2.51 -1.22 -11.70
C ALA A 29 2.73 -1.56 -10.22
N GLU A 30 3.96 -1.89 -9.88
CA GLU A 30 4.37 -2.20 -8.51
C GLU A 30 5.10 -1.00 -7.90
N TRP A 31 4.71 -0.65 -6.69
CA TRP A 31 5.31 0.39 -5.86
C TRP A 31 5.91 -0.27 -4.63
N PHE A 32 7.20 -0.57 -4.73
CA PHE A 32 7.98 -1.09 -3.61
C PHE A 32 8.32 0.05 -2.64
N LEU A 33 7.75 0.03 -1.43
CA LEU A 33 7.92 1.07 -0.41
C LEU A 33 8.87 0.66 0.73
N GLY A 34 9.68 -0.37 0.54
CA GLY A 34 10.79 -0.71 1.45
C GLY A 34 11.89 0.36 1.48
N ALA A 35 11.95 1.20 0.44
CA ALA A 35 12.78 2.40 0.34
C ALA A 35 12.09 3.42 -0.58
N GLY A 36 12.69 4.61 -0.76
CA GLY A 36 12.25 5.57 -1.77
C GLY A 36 12.07 6.99 -1.24
N ARG A 37 11.52 7.85 -2.10
CA ARG A 37 11.21 9.25 -1.80
C ARG A 37 9.81 9.57 -2.32
N LEU A 38 9.10 10.41 -1.59
CA LEU A 38 7.81 10.95 -1.98
C LEU A 38 7.99 12.40 -2.46
N ASP A 39 7.66 12.68 -3.72
CA ASP A 39 7.66 14.03 -4.28
C ASP A 39 6.26 14.65 -4.14
N LEU A 40 6.13 15.58 -3.19
CA LEU A 40 4.87 16.28 -2.92
C LEU A 40 4.62 17.46 -3.87
N THR A 41 5.56 17.80 -4.76
CA THR A 41 5.40 18.90 -5.72
C THR A 41 4.51 18.53 -6.91
N GLN A 42 4.22 17.24 -7.07
CA GLN A 42 3.40 16.71 -8.16
C GLN A 42 2.19 15.95 -7.61
N PRO A 43 1.07 15.93 -8.35
CA PRO A 43 -0.06 15.07 -7.99
C PRO A 43 0.28 13.60 -8.30
N PRO A 44 -0.30 12.63 -7.56
CA PRO A 44 -0.15 11.22 -7.87
C PRO A 44 -0.83 10.87 -9.20
N PRO A 45 -0.41 9.79 -9.88
CA PRO A 45 -1.11 9.33 -11.09
C PRO A 45 -2.56 8.93 -10.78
N ARG A 46 -3.40 8.89 -11.82
CA ARG A 46 -4.78 8.38 -11.71
C ARG A 46 -4.77 6.85 -11.76
N GLY A 47 -5.53 6.21 -10.89
CA GLY A 47 -5.62 4.76 -10.82
C GLY A 47 -6.27 4.26 -9.53
N VAL A 48 -6.20 2.94 -9.33
CA VAL A 48 -6.57 2.30 -8.06
C VAL A 48 -5.29 1.81 -7.39
N PHE A 49 -5.12 2.13 -6.11
CA PHE A 49 -3.92 1.82 -5.35
C PHE A 49 -4.22 0.68 -4.39
N TYR A 50 -3.62 -0.49 -4.63
CA TYR A 50 -3.78 -1.68 -3.81
C TYR A 50 -2.68 -1.76 -2.75
N ASN A 51 -2.97 -1.33 -1.52
CA ASN A 51 -2.07 -1.33 -0.37
C ASN A 51 -1.97 -2.70 0.30
N ARG A 52 -0.78 -3.29 0.19
CA ARG A 52 -0.36 -4.57 0.78
C ARG A 52 0.81 -4.42 1.74
N MET A 53 0.95 -3.24 2.35
CA MET A 53 2.01 -2.99 3.32
C MET A 53 1.90 -3.92 4.53
N SER A 54 3.02 -4.54 4.88
CA SER A 54 3.18 -5.50 5.97
C SER A 54 3.68 -4.85 7.25
N ALA A 55 3.00 -5.07 8.38
CA ALA A 55 3.49 -4.65 9.70
C ALA A 55 4.80 -5.33 10.12
N SER A 56 5.13 -6.49 9.55
CA SER A 56 6.38 -7.22 9.81
C SER A 56 7.54 -6.84 8.89
N SER A 57 7.43 -5.76 8.13
CA SER A 57 8.48 -5.25 7.22
C SER A 57 9.84 -5.04 7.88
N HIS A 58 9.86 -4.67 9.17
CA HIS A 58 11.09 -4.54 9.93
C HIS A 58 11.92 -5.85 10.02
N THR A 59 11.30 -7.03 9.91
CA THR A 59 12.03 -8.31 9.93
C THR A 59 12.81 -8.55 8.64
N ARG A 60 12.57 -7.74 7.61
CA ARG A 60 13.25 -7.78 6.30
C ARG A 60 14.17 -6.58 6.09
N GLY A 61 14.45 -5.79 7.13
CA GLY A 61 15.30 -4.60 7.04
C GLY A 61 14.57 -3.32 6.60
N HIS A 62 13.26 -3.38 6.35
CA HIS A 62 12.47 -2.24 5.91
C HIS A 62 11.74 -1.55 7.07
N ARG A 63 12.51 -1.15 8.09
CA ARG A 63 11.98 -0.63 9.37
C ARG A 63 10.90 0.44 9.21
N TYR A 64 11.11 1.38 8.29
CA TYR A 64 10.27 2.56 8.11
C TYR A 64 9.24 2.42 6.98
N ALA A 65 9.08 1.22 6.40
CA ALA A 65 8.14 1.01 5.31
C ALA A 65 6.67 1.29 5.71
N PRO A 66 6.19 0.95 6.91
CA PRO A 66 4.83 1.30 7.33
C PRO A 66 4.61 2.81 7.42
N GLU A 67 5.56 3.56 7.98
CA GLU A 67 5.49 5.02 8.11
C GLU A 67 5.59 5.71 6.74
N HIS A 68 6.49 5.25 5.88
CA HIS A 68 6.60 5.73 4.51
C HIS A 68 5.30 5.46 3.73
N THR A 69 4.74 4.25 3.87
CA THR A 69 3.46 3.93 3.23
C THR A 69 2.33 4.78 3.77
N ALA A 70 2.28 5.06 5.08
CA ALA A 70 1.27 5.95 5.64
C ALA A 70 1.35 7.36 5.01
N ALA A 71 2.55 7.89 4.79
CA ALA A 71 2.75 9.17 4.10
C ALA A 71 2.27 9.12 2.63
N VAL A 72 2.62 8.05 1.90
CA VAL A 72 2.17 7.85 0.51
C VAL A 72 0.66 7.72 0.44
N VAL A 73 0.03 6.94 1.32
CA VAL A 73 -1.43 6.75 1.36
C VAL A 73 -2.14 8.05 1.70
N ALA A 74 -1.65 8.83 2.68
CA ALA A 74 -2.22 10.13 3.02
C ALA A 74 -2.16 11.10 1.83
N TRP A 75 -1.04 11.13 1.09
CA TRP A 75 -0.90 11.91 -0.14
C TRP A 75 -1.89 11.44 -1.22
N LEU A 76 -2.03 10.13 -1.43
CA LEU A 76 -2.99 9.56 -2.39
C LEU A 76 -4.44 9.94 -2.04
N GLU A 77 -4.85 9.74 -0.79
CA GLU A 77 -6.20 10.06 -0.31
C GLU A 77 -6.49 11.57 -0.37
N GLY A 78 -5.51 12.41 -0.02
CA GLY A 78 -5.61 13.87 -0.12
C GLY A 78 -5.82 14.37 -1.56
N HIS A 79 -5.35 13.62 -2.56
CA HIS A 79 -5.61 13.86 -3.98
C HIS A 79 -6.84 13.12 -4.52
N GLY A 80 -7.68 12.56 -3.66
CA GLY A 80 -8.90 11.84 -4.03
C GLY A 80 -8.64 10.54 -4.80
N ARG A 81 -7.47 9.92 -4.63
CA ARG A 81 -7.17 8.62 -5.24
C ARG A 81 -7.86 7.50 -4.47
N ARG A 82 -8.33 6.48 -5.19
CA ARG A 82 -8.93 5.29 -4.58
C ARG A 82 -7.82 4.38 -4.05
N VAL A 83 -7.74 4.25 -2.73
CA VAL A 83 -6.80 3.36 -2.04
C VAL A 83 -7.55 2.20 -1.39
N VAL A 84 -7.05 0.97 -1.57
CA VAL A 84 -7.58 -0.27 -1.00
C VAL A 84 -6.39 -1.07 -0.50
N ASN A 85 -6.10 -1.28 0.76
CA ASN A 85 -6.80 -0.82 1.94
C ASN A 85 -6.36 0.61 2.33
N SER A 86 -7.29 1.41 2.86
CA SER A 86 -7.08 2.83 3.19
C SER A 86 -6.12 3.05 4.36
N SER A 87 -5.83 4.33 4.66
CA SER A 87 -5.04 4.75 5.82
C SER A 87 -5.55 4.15 7.15
N ARG A 88 -6.87 4.08 7.34
CA ARG A 88 -7.51 3.46 8.51
C ARG A 88 -7.11 1.99 8.69
N ALA A 89 -7.07 1.24 7.60
CA ALA A 89 -6.70 -0.18 7.66
C ALA A 89 -5.22 -0.34 8.01
N LEU A 90 -4.34 0.50 7.44
CA LEU A 90 -2.93 0.49 7.77
C LEU A 90 -2.68 0.83 9.25
N GLN A 91 -3.40 1.79 9.82
CA GLN A 91 -3.31 2.13 11.25
C GLN A 91 -3.66 0.95 12.16
N LEU A 92 -4.69 0.17 11.78
CA LEU A 92 -5.04 -1.06 12.50
C LEU A 92 -3.99 -2.14 12.29
N GLU A 93 -3.52 -2.35 11.06
CA GLU A 93 -2.53 -3.36 10.70
C GLU A 93 -1.25 -3.27 11.54
N VAL A 94 -0.81 -2.07 11.90
CA VAL A 94 0.41 -1.85 12.70
C VAL A 94 0.19 -1.92 14.22
N SER A 95 -1.06 -2.06 14.70
CA SER A 95 -1.38 -2.06 16.13
C SER A 95 -2.40 -3.15 16.50
N LYS A 96 -1.90 -4.27 17.02
CA LYS A 96 -2.76 -5.36 17.54
C LYS A 96 -3.72 -4.89 18.62
N VAL A 97 -3.27 -4.01 19.52
CA VAL A 97 -4.13 -3.46 20.58
C VAL A 97 -5.30 -2.67 19.97
N ALA A 98 -5.05 -1.87 18.93
CA ALA A 98 -6.11 -1.14 18.23
C ALA A 98 -7.04 -2.08 17.45
N GLN A 99 -6.53 -3.18 16.89
CA GLN A 99 -7.36 -4.22 16.27
C GLN A 99 -8.31 -4.86 17.28
N TYR A 100 -7.80 -5.30 18.44
CA TYR A 100 -8.64 -5.89 19.49
C TYR A 100 -9.70 -4.90 19.99
N ALA A 101 -9.31 -3.66 20.29
CA ALA A 101 -10.25 -2.64 20.72
C ALA A 101 -11.37 -2.36 19.69
N ALA A 102 -11.05 -2.43 18.39
CA ALA A 102 -12.03 -2.24 17.32
C ALA A 102 -12.99 -3.43 17.14
N LEU A 103 -12.64 -4.63 17.64
CA LEU A 103 -13.49 -5.82 17.60
C LEU A 103 -14.49 -5.89 18.77
N GLU A 104 -14.22 -5.17 19.86
CA GLU A 104 -15.08 -5.12 21.06
C GLU A 104 -16.16 -4.02 20.99
N ALA A 105 -16.07 -3.11 20.01
CA ALA A 105 -17.00 -2.00 19.81
C ALA A 105 -18.21 -2.38 18.94
#